data_AF-A0A257HKF9-F1
#
_entry.id   AF-A0A257HKF9-F1
#
_cell.length_a   1.000
_cell.length_b   1.000
_cell.length_c   1.000
_cell.angle_alpha   90.00
_cell.angle_beta   90.00
_cell.angle_gamma   90.00
#
_symmetry.space_group_name_H-M   'P 1'
#
loop_
_entity.id
_entity.type
_entity.pdbx_description
1 polymer ?
#
loop_
_entity_poly.entity_id
_entity_poly.type
_entity_poly.pdbx_seq_one_letter_code
_entity_poly.pdbx_strand_id
1 'polypeptide(L)'
;MFDVHDGSETVVELAWWDPDVLTEANIMPATGLATDYLNVFNEAVMLFGLLSDMPDMIEELRNWEPLTYEQHFARSGFQAKDLAILAYQNADPAIKGPFDALSQETCDLLLQAITQAEGLIQKGAPVDDFIAETTMALQSSIMMLDGMVHGGAAGGAQDDIDALFD
;
A
#
# COMPACT_ATOMS: atom_id res chain seq x y z
N MET A 1 -14.71 44.93 -38.34
CA MET A 1 -14.41 43.51 -38.64
C MET A 1 -12.95 43.29 -38.27
N PHE A 2 -12.69 43.18 -36.98
CA PHE A 2 -11.38 42.81 -36.45
C PHE A 2 -11.59 41.47 -35.78
N ASP A 3 -11.11 40.43 -36.45
CA ASP A 3 -11.04 39.09 -35.91
C ASP A 3 -9.59 38.63 -36.03
N VAL A 4 -8.85 38.82 -34.94
CA VAL A 4 -7.60 38.12 -34.64
C VAL A 4 -7.37 38.24 -33.14
N HIS A 5 -7.62 37.14 -32.43
CA HIS A 5 -6.74 36.58 -31.40
C HIS A 5 -7.26 35.16 -31.19
N ASP A 6 -6.65 34.19 -31.84
CA ASP A 6 -5.62 33.37 -31.18
C ASP A 6 -6.19 32.70 -29.93
N GLY A 7 -7.05 31.71 -30.17
CA GLY A 7 -7.44 30.72 -29.19
C GLY A 7 -6.42 29.58 -29.16
N SER A 8 -5.14 29.89 -29.00
CA SER A 8 -4.18 28.99 -28.36
C SER A 8 -4.55 28.85 -26.87
N GLU A 9 -5.78 28.40 -26.60
CA GLU A 9 -6.15 27.83 -25.31
C GLU A 9 -5.50 26.45 -25.22
N THR A 10 -4.21 26.50 -24.92
CA THR A 10 -3.50 25.54 -24.08
C THR A 10 -3.74 24.07 -24.45
N VAL A 11 -2.89 23.58 -25.35
CA VAL A 11 -2.41 22.18 -25.40
C VAL A 11 -1.57 21.85 -24.15
N VAL A 12 -1.96 22.38 -22.98
CA VAL A 12 -1.52 21.90 -21.66
C VAL A 12 -2.57 20.88 -21.23
N GLU A 13 -2.80 19.90 -22.10
CA GLU A 13 -3.62 18.73 -21.83
C GLU A 13 -2.82 17.87 -20.83
N LEU A 14 -2.99 18.18 -19.54
CA LEU A 14 -2.71 17.32 -18.38
C LEU A 14 -1.50 16.35 -18.49
N ALA A 15 -0.30 16.89 -18.71
CA ALA A 15 0.95 16.10 -18.76
C ALA A 15 1.33 15.37 -17.46
N TRP A 16 0.57 15.52 -16.37
CA TRP A 16 0.83 14.87 -15.08
C TRP A 16 0.42 13.38 -15.06
N TRP A 17 -0.38 12.92 -16.02
CA TRP A 17 -0.75 11.49 -16.17
C TRP A 17 -0.09 10.85 -17.40
N ASP A 18 1.04 11.39 -17.87
CA ASP A 18 1.80 10.71 -18.92
C ASP A 18 2.32 9.35 -18.38
N PRO A 19 1.97 8.21 -19.00
CA PRO A 19 2.40 6.89 -18.55
C PRO A 19 3.92 6.74 -18.44
N ASP A 20 4.69 7.40 -19.31
CA ASP A 20 6.15 7.33 -19.26
C ASP A 20 6.68 8.09 -18.03
N VAL A 21 6.09 9.25 -17.73
CA VAL A 21 6.43 10.04 -16.53
C VAL A 21 6.10 9.29 -15.24
N LEU A 22 4.94 8.62 -15.18
CA LEU A 22 4.54 7.81 -14.03
C LEU A 22 5.49 6.61 -13.85
N THR A 23 5.83 5.92 -14.94
CA THR A 23 6.73 4.76 -14.90
C THR A 23 8.13 5.17 -14.44
N GLU A 24 8.70 6.25 -14.97
CA GLU A 24 9.99 6.80 -14.52
C GLU A 24 9.99 7.17 -13.04
N ALA A 25 8.83 7.57 -12.51
CA ALA A 25 8.62 7.90 -11.11
C ALA A 25 8.32 6.68 -10.21
N ASN A 26 8.34 5.44 -10.74
CA ASN A 26 7.92 4.21 -10.04
C ASN A 26 6.45 4.23 -9.57
N ILE A 27 5.57 4.84 -10.36
CA ILE A 27 4.12 4.85 -10.17
C ILE A 27 3.50 4.04 -11.31
N MET A 28 2.59 3.12 -10.99
CA MET A 28 1.96 2.27 -11.99
C MET A 28 0.95 3.06 -12.82
N PRO A 29 1.15 3.24 -14.14
CA PRO A 29 0.26 4.09 -14.95
C PRO A 29 -1.18 3.60 -15.03
N ALA A 30 -1.37 2.28 -14.95
CA ALA A 30 -2.70 1.66 -15.03
C ALA A 30 -3.57 1.95 -13.81
N THR A 31 -2.97 2.22 -12.65
CA THR A 31 -3.68 2.33 -11.37
C THR A 31 -3.46 3.66 -10.66
N GLY A 32 -2.38 4.39 -11.00
CA GLY A 32 -1.93 5.58 -10.27
C GLY A 32 -1.30 5.28 -8.90
N LEU A 33 -1.02 4.00 -8.60
CA LEU A 33 -0.49 3.54 -7.32
C LEU A 33 1.01 3.26 -7.41
N ALA A 34 1.73 3.54 -6.33
CA ALA A 34 3.15 3.23 -6.19
C ALA A 34 3.37 2.14 -5.13
N THR A 35 4.21 1.17 -5.45
CA THR A 35 4.57 0.06 -4.55
C THR A 35 5.29 0.53 -3.28
N ASP A 36 5.92 1.71 -3.31
CA ASP A 36 6.59 2.32 -2.16
C ASP A 36 5.65 2.48 -0.94
N TYR A 37 4.34 2.64 -1.15
CA TYR A 37 3.38 2.64 -0.05
C TYR A 37 3.41 1.36 0.77
N LEU A 38 3.67 0.21 0.13
CA LEU A 38 3.67 -1.08 0.82
C LEU A 38 4.83 -1.23 1.81
N ASN A 39 5.83 -0.36 1.75
CA ASN A 39 6.94 -0.35 2.69
C ASN A 39 6.47 -0.12 4.14
N VAL A 40 5.40 0.67 4.36
CA VAL A 40 4.85 0.89 5.71
C VAL A 40 4.40 -0.42 6.39
N PHE A 41 3.94 -1.39 5.59
CA PHE A 41 3.54 -2.71 6.05
C PHE A 41 4.73 -3.67 6.11
N ASN A 42 5.55 -3.70 5.06
CA ASN A 42 6.70 -4.61 4.98
C ASN A 42 7.67 -4.42 6.15
N GLU A 43 7.97 -3.17 6.50
CA GLU A 43 8.86 -2.84 7.63
C GLU A 43 8.26 -3.30 8.95
N ALA A 44 6.97 -3.08 9.18
CA ALA A 44 6.30 -3.48 10.40
C ALA A 44 6.15 -5.00 10.53
N VAL A 45 5.82 -5.69 9.44
CA VAL A 45 5.73 -7.17 9.41
C VAL A 45 7.10 -7.80 9.64
N MET A 46 8.17 -7.21 9.09
CA MET A 46 9.53 -7.65 9.36
C MET A 46 9.85 -7.54 10.87
N LEU A 47 9.61 -6.39 11.48
CA LEU A 47 9.84 -6.20 12.93
C LEU A 47 8.95 -7.13 13.77
N PHE A 48 7.70 -7.31 13.37
CA PHE A 48 6.76 -8.22 14.05
C PHE A 48 7.25 -9.67 14.02
N GLY A 49 7.77 -10.14 12.88
CA GLY A 49 8.35 -11.48 12.75
C GLY A 49 9.57 -11.72 13.65
N LEU A 50 10.28 -10.66 14.05
CA LEU A 50 11.44 -10.76 14.94
C LEU A 50 11.05 -10.93 16.41
N LEU A 51 9.78 -10.76 16.80
CA LEU A 51 9.35 -10.80 18.20
C LEU A 51 9.55 -12.16 18.89
N SER A 52 9.61 -13.25 18.12
CA SER A 52 9.93 -14.60 18.64
C SER A 52 11.35 -14.66 19.21
N ASP A 53 12.32 -14.13 18.48
CA ASP A 53 13.73 -14.16 18.88
C ASP A 53 14.13 -12.93 19.70
N MET A 54 13.48 -11.79 19.45
CA MET A 54 13.78 -10.48 20.05
C MET A 54 12.49 -9.78 20.52
N PRO A 55 11.91 -10.20 21.66
CA PRO A 55 10.68 -9.62 22.20
C PRO A 55 10.76 -8.11 22.46
N ASP A 56 11.96 -7.56 22.71
CA ASP A 56 12.19 -6.13 22.95
C ASP A 56 11.83 -5.24 21.74
N MET A 57 11.76 -5.80 20.53
CA MET A 57 11.30 -5.10 19.31
C MET A 57 9.84 -4.65 19.40
N ILE A 58 9.08 -5.14 20.39
CA ILE A 58 7.72 -4.67 20.65
C ILE A 58 7.69 -3.16 20.93
N GLU A 59 8.76 -2.61 21.52
CA GLU A 59 8.88 -1.17 21.79
C GLU A 59 8.94 -0.32 20.52
N GLU A 60 9.53 -0.84 19.44
CA GLU A 60 9.56 -0.16 18.15
C GLU A 60 8.17 -0.19 17.50
N LEU A 61 7.52 -1.36 17.53
CA LEU A 61 6.18 -1.57 16.99
C LEU A 61 5.10 -0.75 17.71
N ARG A 62 5.27 -0.43 19.00
CA ARG A 62 4.36 0.49 19.71
C ARG A 62 4.28 1.89 19.11
N ASN A 63 5.33 2.31 18.39
CA ASN A 63 5.37 3.60 17.72
C ASN A 63 4.89 3.53 16.28
N TRP A 64 4.59 2.33 15.77
CA TRP A 64 4.00 2.18 14.44
C TRP A 64 2.58 2.72 14.45
N GLU A 65 2.23 3.50 13.43
CA GLU A 65 0.89 4.05 13.25
C GLU A 65 0.42 3.81 11.82
N PRO A 66 -0.89 3.54 11.62
CA PRO A 66 -1.45 3.42 10.30
C PRO A 66 -1.41 4.77 9.58
N LEU A 67 -0.96 4.76 8.32
CA LEU A 67 -0.94 5.93 7.45
C LEU A 67 -1.80 5.66 6.23
N THR A 68 -2.61 6.64 5.83
CA THR A 68 -3.22 6.61 4.49
C THR A 68 -2.14 6.73 3.42
N TYR A 69 -2.46 6.35 2.18
CA TYR A 69 -1.56 6.48 1.03
C TYR A 69 -0.95 7.89 0.93
N GLU A 70 -1.78 8.93 1.01
CA GLU A 70 -1.31 10.32 0.93
C GLU A 70 -0.44 10.70 2.14
N GLN A 71 -0.78 10.25 3.34
CA GLN A 71 -0.01 10.52 4.55
C GLN A 71 1.37 9.86 4.51
N HIS A 72 1.46 8.63 4.00
CA HIS A 72 2.74 7.93 3.77
C HIS A 72 3.65 8.77 2.87
N PHE A 73 3.19 9.11 1.66
CA PHE A 73 4.01 9.87 0.72
C PHE A 73 4.35 11.27 1.20
N ALA A 74 3.45 11.96 1.90
CA ALA A 74 3.74 13.28 2.46
C ALA A 74 4.94 13.24 3.44
N ARG A 75 5.09 12.14 4.17
CA ARG A 75 6.12 11.93 5.20
C ARG A 75 7.35 11.17 4.72
N SER A 76 7.25 10.42 3.63
CA SER A 76 8.33 9.57 3.13
C SER A 76 9.43 10.38 2.41
N GLY A 77 10.56 9.71 2.21
CA GLY A 77 11.67 10.20 1.37
C GLY A 77 11.50 9.92 -0.12
N PHE A 78 10.31 9.46 -0.55
CA PHE A 78 10.05 9.10 -1.94
C PHE A 78 10.20 10.31 -2.87
N GLN A 79 11.08 10.19 -3.87
CA GLN A 79 11.49 11.33 -4.71
C GLN A 79 10.32 11.99 -5.44
N ALA A 80 9.36 11.19 -5.91
CA ALA A 80 8.22 11.65 -6.68
C ALA A 80 6.91 11.72 -5.85
N LYS A 81 7.00 11.98 -4.54
CA LYS A 81 5.84 11.94 -3.62
C LYS A 81 4.67 12.81 -4.02
N ASP A 82 4.92 14.02 -4.52
CA ASP A 82 3.84 14.94 -4.94
C ASP A 82 3.11 14.38 -6.17
N LEU A 83 3.85 13.75 -7.09
CA LEU A 83 3.28 13.07 -8.25
C LEU A 83 2.52 11.80 -7.84
N ALA A 84 3.03 11.02 -6.89
CA ALA A 84 2.35 9.83 -6.37
C ALA A 84 1.02 10.19 -5.70
N ILE A 85 0.99 11.27 -4.91
CA ILE A 85 -0.24 11.79 -4.29
C ILE A 85 -1.21 12.28 -5.37
N LEU A 86 -0.73 13.09 -6.32
CA LEU A 86 -1.58 13.62 -7.40
C LEU A 86 -2.16 12.49 -8.27
N ALA A 87 -1.35 11.49 -8.60
CA ALA A 87 -1.78 10.33 -9.35
C ALA A 87 -2.87 9.57 -8.59
N TYR A 88 -2.62 9.24 -7.33
CA TYR A 88 -3.61 8.57 -6.48
C TYR A 88 -4.90 9.40 -6.32
N GLN A 89 -4.83 10.72 -6.19
CA GLN A 89 -6.02 11.57 -6.08
C GLN A 89 -6.93 11.48 -7.31
N ASN A 90 -6.33 11.29 -8.49
CA ASN A 90 -7.04 11.22 -9.77
C ASN A 90 -7.28 9.78 -10.28
N ALA A 91 -6.75 8.77 -9.59
CA ALA A 91 -6.98 7.36 -9.93
C ALA A 91 -8.48 7.00 -9.86
N ASP A 92 -8.88 5.99 -10.63
CA ASP A 92 -10.26 5.52 -10.71
C ASP A 92 -10.77 5.14 -9.30
N PRO A 93 -11.90 5.68 -8.82
CA PRO A 93 -12.51 5.28 -7.56
C PRO A 93 -12.74 3.77 -7.42
N ALA A 94 -12.97 3.05 -8.54
CA ALA A 94 -13.11 1.59 -8.55
C ALA A 94 -11.80 0.85 -8.22
N ILE A 95 -10.65 1.51 -8.39
CA ILE A 95 -9.33 1.00 -7.98
C ILE A 95 -9.04 1.42 -6.53
N LYS A 96 -9.24 2.71 -6.23
CA LYS A 96 -8.91 3.28 -4.91
C LYS A 96 -9.73 2.67 -3.79
N GLY A 97 -11.04 2.55 -3.97
CA GLY A 97 -11.95 2.10 -2.91
C GLY A 97 -11.56 0.73 -2.34
N PRO A 98 -11.41 -0.32 -3.18
CA PRO A 98 -10.95 -1.63 -2.72
C PRO A 98 -9.54 -1.61 -2.12
N PHE A 99 -8.62 -0.84 -2.70
CA PHE A 99 -7.25 -0.72 -2.22
C PHE A 99 -7.18 -0.08 -0.82
N ASP A 100 -7.91 1.02 -0.62
CA ASP A 100 -7.99 1.73 0.67
C ASP A 100 -8.65 0.85 1.74
N ALA A 101 -9.70 0.11 1.37
CA ALA A 101 -10.37 -0.82 2.26
C ALA A 101 -9.42 -1.94 2.73
N LEU A 102 -8.73 -2.62 1.81
CA LEU A 102 -7.78 -3.67 2.16
C LEU A 102 -6.57 -3.13 2.93
N SER A 103 -6.11 -1.91 2.60
CA SER A 103 -5.05 -1.23 3.35
C SER A 103 -5.47 -0.99 4.80
N GLN A 104 -6.70 -0.50 5.01
CA GLN A 104 -7.24 -0.26 6.35
C GLN A 104 -7.43 -1.58 7.12
N GLU A 105 -7.95 -2.63 6.48
CA GLU A 105 -8.06 -3.95 7.11
C GLU A 105 -6.70 -4.52 7.50
N THR A 106 -5.67 -4.31 6.69
CA THR A 106 -4.28 -4.73 6.97
C THR A 106 -3.70 -3.94 8.15
N CYS A 107 -3.93 -2.63 8.20
CA CYS A 107 -3.58 -1.79 9.34
C CYS A 107 -4.24 -2.28 10.63
N ASP A 108 -5.54 -2.57 10.59
CA ASP A 108 -6.30 -3.01 11.75
C ASP A 108 -5.83 -4.38 12.26
N LEU A 109 -5.51 -5.31 11.33
CA LEU A 109 -4.92 -6.60 11.65
C LEU A 109 -3.57 -6.43 12.35
N LEU A 110 -2.70 -5.57 11.82
CA LEU A 110 -1.37 -5.32 12.39
C LEU A 110 -1.44 -4.68 13.79
N LEU A 111 -2.33 -3.69 14.00
CA LEU A 111 -2.52 -3.09 15.33
C LEU A 111 -3.02 -4.10 16.37
N GLN A 112 -3.98 -4.94 15.98
CA GLN A 112 -4.49 -6.02 16.83
C GLN A 112 -3.39 -7.04 17.13
N ALA A 113 -2.56 -7.35 16.12
CA ALA A 113 -1.44 -8.26 16.25
C ALA A 113 -0.40 -7.74 17.25
N ILE A 114 0.02 -6.47 17.11
CA ILE A 114 0.97 -5.81 18.01
C ILE A 114 0.45 -5.84 19.45
N THR A 115 -0.82 -5.47 19.67
CA THR A 115 -1.45 -5.47 21.00
C THR A 115 -1.46 -6.87 21.62
N GLN A 116 -1.78 -7.89 20.83
CA GLN A 116 -1.82 -9.28 21.30
C GLN A 116 -0.42 -9.82 21.60
N ALA A 117 0.55 -9.56 20.71
CA ALA A 117 1.94 -9.94 20.91
C ALA A 117 2.49 -9.35 22.21
N GLU A 118 2.28 -8.05 22.42
CA GLU A 118 2.64 -7.36 23.65
C GLU A 118 2.05 -8.05 24.89
N GLY A 119 0.75 -8.36 24.85
CA GLY A 119 0.07 -9.04 25.95
C GLY A 119 0.60 -10.45 26.23
N LEU A 120 1.05 -11.18 25.21
CA LEU A 120 1.68 -12.50 25.36
C LEU A 120 3.09 -12.37 25.94
N ILE A 121 3.91 -11.45 25.40
CA ILE A 121 5.27 -11.16 25.86
C ILE A 121 5.27 -10.77 27.34
N GLN A 122 4.39 -9.85 27.75
CA GLN A 122 4.28 -9.40 29.14
C GLN A 122 3.90 -10.53 30.11
N LYS A 123 3.15 -11.53 29.64
CA LYS A 123 2.74 -12.70 30.44
C LYS A 123 3.80 -13.81 30.43
N GLY A 124 4.86 -13.68 29.63
CA GLY A 124 5.81 -14.76 29.37
C GLY A 124 5.15 -15.98 28.71
N ALA A 125 4.10 -15.76 27.93
CA ALA A 125 3.42 -16.82 27.18
C ALA A 125 4.20 -17.16 25.89
N PRO A 126 4.06 -18.38 25.35
CA PRO A 126 4.62 -18.71 24.04
C PRO A 126 4.06 -17.79 22.95
N VAL A 127 4.94 -17.28 22.08
CA VAL A 127 4.57 -16.36 20.98
C VAL A 127 4.82 -16.92 19.60
N ASP A 128 5.64 -17.97 19.46
CA ASP A 128 6.16 -18.42 18.17
C ASP A 128 5.08 -18.74 17.13
N ASP A 129 4.11 -19.58 17.51
CA ASP A 129 3.01 -19.93 16.60
C ASP A 129 2.18 -18.70 16.22
N PHE A 130 1.89 -17.83 17.20
CA PHE A 130 1.13 -16.60 16.97
C PHE A 130 1.85 -15.64 16.02
N ILE A 131 3.15 -15.42 16.22
CA ILE A 131 3.96 -14.55 15.38
C ILE A 131 4.07 -15.13 13.97
N ALA A 132 4.33 -16.43 13.83
CA ALA A 132 4.44 -17.09 12.53
C ALA A 132 3.12 -17.01 11.73
N GLU A 133 2.00 -17.41 12.34
CA GLU A 133 0.68 -17.39 11.69
C GLU A 133 0.27 -15.97 11.28
N THR A 134 0.47 -14.99 12.17
CA THR A 134 0.09 -13.61 11.92
C THR A 134 0.98 -12.96 10.86
N THR A 135 2.28 -13.25 10.86
CA THR A 135 3.21 -12.80 9.82
C THR A 135 2.78 -13.33 8.45
N MET A 136 2.40 -14.61 8.35
CA MET A 136 1.90 -15.19 7.10
C MET A 136 0.61 -14.50 6.62
N ALA A 137 -0.33 -14.24 7.53
CA ALA A 137 -1.58 -13.55 7.19
C ALA A 137 -1.32 -12.13 6.66
N LEU A 138 -0.46 -11.38 7.32
CA LEU A 138 -0.08 -10.02 6.92
C LEU A 138 0.66 -10.01 5.57
N GLN A 139 1.57 -10.94 5.34
CA GLN A 139 2.26 -11.10 4.04
C GLN A 139 1.28 -11.40 2.91
N SER A 140 0.26 -12.22 3.17
CA SER A 140 -0.82 -12.49 2.20
C SER A 140 -1.58 -11.21 1.84
N SER A 141 -1.92 -10.39 2.83
CA SER A 141 -2.58 -9.10 2.59
C SER A 141 -1.71 -8.13 1.80
N ILE A 142 -0.42 -8.05 2.11
CA ILE A 142 0.54 -7.22 1.37
C ILE A 142 0.66 -7.69 -0.08
N MET A 143 0.71 -9.00 -0.32
CA MET A 143 0.75 -9.55 -1.69
C MET A 143 -0.51 -9.21 -2.48
N MET A 144 -1.69 -9.23 -1.85
CA MET A 144 -2.94 -8.79 -2.48
C MET A 144 -2.91 -7.29 -2.81
N LEU A 145 -2.42 -6.45 -1.89
CA LEU A 145 -2.23 -5.01 -2.15
C LEU A 145 -1.24 -4.76 -3.30
N ASP A 146 -0.14 -5.49 -3.36
CA ASP A 146 0.82 -5.40 -4.48
C ASP A 146 0.19 -5.79 -5.82
N GLY A 147 -0.64 -6.85 -5.82
CA GLY A 147 -1.44 -7.21 -6.99
C GLY A 147 -2.35 -6.07 -7.46
N MET A 148 -3.04 -5.41 -6.52
CA MET A 148 -3.89 -4.25 -6.82
C MET A 148 -3.08 -3.06 -7.36
N VAL A 149 -1.87 -2.80 -6.85
CA VAL A 149 -0.98 -1.75 -7.39
C VAL A 149 -0.69 -2.01 -8.86
N HIS A 150 -0.47 -3.27 -9.25
CA HIS A 150 -0.19 -3.66 -10.64
C HIS A 150 -1.44 -3.84 -11.53
N GLY A 151 -2.64 -3.56 -11.00
CA GLY A 151 -3.90 -3.67 -11.74
C GLY A 151 -4.54 -5.07 -11.71
N GLY A 152 -4.02 -5.99 -10.90
CA GLY A 152 -4.70 -7.24 -10.59
C GLY A 152 -5.95 -6.98 -9.77
N ALA A 153 -7.11 -7.48 -10.21
CA ALA A 153 -8.32 -7.39 -9.41
C ALA A 153 -8.16 -8.21 -8.12
N ALA A 154 -8.70 -7.71 -7.00
CA ALA A 154 -8.79 -8.43 -5.73
C ALA A 154 -9.46 -9.82 -5.86
N GLY A 155 -10.28 -10.01 -6.90
CA GLY A 155 -10.93 -11.28 -7.25
C GLY A 155 -10.38 -11.98 -8.49
N GLY A 156 -9.41 -11.39 -9.20
CA GLY A 156 -8.88 -11.93 -10.47
C GLY A 156 -8.05 -13.21 -10.27
N ALA A 157 -7.39 -13.35 -9.13
CA ALA A 157 -6.66 -14.57 -8.81
C ALA A 157 -7.58 -15.80 -8.68
N GLN A 158 -8.87 -15.61 -8.39
CA GLN A 158 -9.81 -16.72 -8.28
C GLN A 158 -10.39 -17.11 -9.65
N ASP A 159 -10.71 -16.12 -10.49
CA ASP A 159 -11.19 -16.33 -11.87
C ASP A 159 -10.10 -16.93 -12.78
N ASP A 160 -8.84 -16.53 -12.62
CA ASP A 160 -7.71 -17.06 -13.39
C ASP A 160 -7.35 -18.51 -13.00
N ILE A 161 -7.62 -18.92 -11.75
CA ILE A 161 -7.44 -20.30 -11.30
C ILE A 161 -8.52 -21.19 -11.91
N ASP A 162 -9.78 -20.75 -11.95
CA ASP A 162 -10.87 -21.53 -12.56
C ASP A 162 -10.68 -21.68 -14.09
N ALA A 163 -10.14 -20.66 -14.76
CA ALA A 163 -9.82 -20.73 -16.19
C ALA A 163 -8.65 -21.68 -16.54
N LEU A 164 -7.83 -22.07 -15.55
CA LEU A 164 -6.73 -23.03 -15.72
C LEU A 164 -7.18 -24.50 -15.56
N PHE A 165 -8.39 -24.74 -15.06
CA PHE A 165 -8.93 -26.09 -14.82
C PHE A 165 -10.17 -26.43 -15.68
N ASP A 166 -10.57 -25.56 -16.61
CA ASP A 166 -11.57 -25.81 -17.68
C ASP A 166 -10.89 -26.06 -19.04
#